data_AF-A0AAC9EU59-F1
#
_entry.id   AF-A0AAC9EU59-F1
#
_cell.length_a   1.000
_cell.length_b   1.000
_cell.length_c   1.000
_cell.angle_alpha   90.00
_cell.angle_beta   90.00
_cell.angle_gamma   90.00
#
_symmetry.space_group_name_H-M   'P 1'
#
loop_
_entity.id
_entity.type
_entity.pdbx_description
1 polymer ?
#
loop_
_entity_poly.entity_id
_entity_poly.type
_entity_poly.pdbx_seq_one_letter_code
_entity_poly.pdbx_strand_id
1 'polypeptide(L)'
;MEKAVQIAVNTPAFKFDLNQMVNVRVSDEFGEVRGRAQYANAENQYYIHYRAADGRATSSWFDESLLVAAEDDCHPGCPIYSCAEMPEGATVEDE
;
A
#
# COMPACT_ATOMS: atom_id res chain seq x y z
N MET A 1 -4.89 -25.63 -35.11
CA MET A 1 -4.15 -24.88 -34.07
C MET A 1 -5.14 -23.95 -33.40
N GLU A 2 -5.80 -24.44 -32.33
CA GLU A 2 -6.70 -23.62 -31.53
C GLU A 2 -5.88 -22.60 -30.75
N LYS A 3 -6.13 -21.31 -31.02
CA LYS A 3 -5.57 -20.23 -30.22
C LYS A 3 -6.28 -20.26 -28.87
N ALA A 4 -5.55 -20.57 -27.80
CA ALA A 4 -6.03 -20.42 -26.44
C ALA A 4 -6.46 -18.95 -26.23
N VAL A 5 -7.76 -18.74 -26.00
CA VAL A 5 -8.28 -17.44 -25.58
C VAL A 5 -7.75 -17.22 -24.17
N GLN A 6 -6.79 -16.30 -24.05
CA GLN A 6 -6.35 -15.75 -22.77
C GLN A 6 -7.53 -14.96 -22.21
N ILE A 7 -8.39 -15.59 -21.41
CA ILE A 7 -9.37 -14.89 -20.57
C ILE A 7 -8.59 -14.32 -19.38
N ALA A 8 -7.64 -13.42 -19.67
CA ALA A 8 -6.97 -12.67 -18.63
C ALA A 8 -8.05 -11.79 -18.01
N VAL A 9 -8.55 -12.20 -16.85
CA VAL A 9 -9.36 -11.36 -15.98
C VAL A 9 -8.56 -10.06 -15.85
N ASN A 10 -9.11 -8.93 -16.30
CA ASN A 10 -8.44 -7.63 -16.23
C ASN A 10 -8.44 -7.17 -14.76
N THR A 11 -7.70 -7.89 -13.93
CA THR A 11 -7.50 -7.65 -12.51
C THR A 11 -6.66 -6.38 -12.41
N PRO A 12 -7.21 -5.27 -11.89
CA PRO A 12 -6.44 -4.06 -11.68
C PRO A 12 -5.26 -4.37 -10.75
N ALA A 13 -4.06 -3.96 -11.15
CA ALA A 13 -2.87 -4.06 -10.31
C ALA A 13 -3.05 -3.23 -9.03
N PHE A 14 -2.44 -3.67 -7.94
CA PHE A 14 -2.43 -2.90 -6.70
C PHE A 14 -1.51 -1.69 -6.86
N LYS A 15 -2.01 -0.50 -6.52
CA LYS A 15 -1.25 0.76 -6.49
C LYS A 15 -0.29 0.85 -5.30
N PHE A 16 -0.63 0.23 -4.17
CA PHE A 16 0.22 0.24 -2.97
C PHE A 16 0.71 -1.16 -2.63
N ASP A 17 1.89 -1.23 -2.04
CA ASP A 17 2.51 -2.45 -1.57
C ASP A 17 2.25 -2.73 -0.09
N LEU A 18 2.42 -3.99 0.31
CA LEU A 18 2.39 -4.36 1.73
C LEU A 18 3.58 -3.70 2.44
N ASN A 19 3.35 -3.30 3.68
CA ASN A 19 4.28 -2.53 4.51
C ASN A 19 4.59 -1.12 3.97
N GLN A 20 3.96 -0.69 2.88
CA GLN A 20 4.09 0.70 2.42
C GLN A 20 3.35 1.64 3.38
N MET A 21 3.92 2.81 3.61
CA MET A 21 3.30 3.87 4.38
C MET A 21 2.40 4.72 3.48
N VAL A 22 1.19 5.00 3.97
CA VAL A 22 0.18 5.76 3.25
C VAL A 22 -0.51 6.76 4.18
N ASN A 23 -1.01 7.84 3.59
CA ASN A 23 -1.88 8.81 4.22
C ASN A 23 -3.32 8.63 3.76
N VAL A 24 -4.25 8.68 4.71
CA VAL A 24 -5.68 8.80 4.44
C VAL A 24 -5.97 10.24 4.02
N ARG A 25 -6.41 10.43 2.77
CA ARG A 25 -6.56 11.74 2.11
C ARG A 25 -7.45 12.74 2.86
N VAL A 26 -8.44 12.25 3.60
CA VAL A 26 -9.47 13.09 4.22
C VAL A 26 -9.13 13.55 5.65
N SER A 27 -8.23 12.82 6.33
CA SER A 27 -7.92 13.02 7.75
C SER A 27 -6.44 13.29 8.01
N ASP A 28 -5.60 13.20 6.98
CA ASP A 28 -4.13 13.26 7.08
C ASP A 28 -3.57 12.22 8.08
N GLU A 29 -4.33 11.15 8.31
CA GLU A 29 -3.92 10.05 9.18
C GLU A 29 -2.93 9.15 8.45
N PHE A 30 -1.77 8.97 9.09
CA PHE A 30 -0.66 8.18 8.55
C PHE A 30 -0.68 6.75 9.10
N GLY A 31 -0.46 5.78 8.22
CA GLY A 31 -0.46 4.37 8.59
C GLY A 31 0.24 3.46 7.58
N GLU A 32 0.28 2.18 7.91
CA GLU A 32 0.94 1.13 7.14
C GLU A 32 -0.10 0.22 6.46
N VAL A 33 0.14 -0.11 5.19
CA VAL A 33 -0.64 -1.12 4.44
C VAL A 33 -0.31 -2.52 4.95
N ARG A 34 -1.22 -3.10 5.74
CA ARG A 34 -1.11 -4.47 6.28
C ARG A 34 -1.81 -5.53 5.42
N GLY A 35 -2.71 -5.12 4.54
CA GLY A 35 -3.47 -6.04 3.70
C GLY A 35 -3.92 -5.39 2.40
N ARG A 36 -4.11 -6.23 1.38
CA ARG A 36 -4.64 -5.84 0.07
C ARG A 36 -5.74 -6.81 -0.31
N ALA A 37 -6.86 -6.29 -0.80
CA ALA A 37 -8.00 -7.09 -1.22
C ALA A 37 -8.55 -6.57 -2.54
N GLN A 38 -8.99 -7.50 -3.39
CA GLN A 38 -9.75 -7.19 -4.59
C GLN A 38 -11.16 -7.71 -4.44
N TYR A 39 -12.12 -6.89 -4.83
CA TYR A 39 -13.54 -7.21 -4.82
C TYR A 39 -14.07 -7.24 -6.26
N ALA A 40 -15.11 -8.04 -6.52
CA ALA A 40 -15.66 -8.19 -7.87
C ALA A 40 -16.31 -6.90 -8.42
N ASN A 41 -16.73 -5.99 -7.54
CA ASN A 41 -17.55 -4.83 -7.85
C ASN A 41 -17.09 -3.55 -7.13
N ALA A 42 -15.84 -3.51 -6.67
CA ALA A 42 -15.24 -2.33 -6.05
C ALA A 42 -13.78 -2.17 -6.49
N GLU A 43 -13.21 -1.00 -6.22
CA GLU A 43 -11.78 -0.76 -6.41
C GLU A 43 -10.94 -1.63 -5.44
N ASN A 44 -9.63 -1.66 -5.67
CA ASN A 44 -8.72 -2.35 -4.76
C ASN A 44 -8.82 -1.71 -3.37
N GLN A 45 -8.98 -2.54 -2.35
CA GLN A 45 -9.02 -2.08 -0.96
C GLN A 45 -7.75 -2.43 -0.24
N TYR A 46 -7.41 -1.59 0.72
CA TYR A 46 -6.20 -1.69 1.51
C TYR A 46 -6.55 -1.64 2.98
N TYR A 47 -6.01 -2.59 3.75
CA TYR A 47 -6.17 -2.63 5.18
C TYR A 47 -5.03 -1.85 5.82
N ILE A 48 -5.34 -0.70 6.40
CA ILE A 48 -4.35 0.22 6.93
C ILE A 48 -4.36 0.12 8.46
N HIS A 49 -3.18 -0.03 9.05
CA HIS A 49 -2.96 0.17 10.49
C HIS A 49 -2.42 1.58 10.70
N TYR A 50 -3.20 2.46 11.33
CA TYR A 50 -2.89 3.88 11.42
C TYR A 50 -3.14 4.41 12.82
N ARG A 51 -2.55 5.58 13.10
CA ARG A 51 -2.87 6.34 14.31
C ARG A 51 -4.03 7.28 13.97
N ALA A 52 -5.18 7.03 14.59
CA ALA A 52 -6.34 7.89 14.42
C ALA A 52 -6.10 9.27 15.06
N ALA A 53 -6.92 10.26 14.70
CA ALA A 53 -6.87 11.61 15.25
C ALA A 53 -7.04 11.67 16.79
N ASP A 54 -7.65 10.65 17.40
CA ASP A 54 -7.75 10.51 18.86
C ASP A 54 -6.47 9.95 19.53
N GLY A 55 -5.43 9.70 18.73
CA GLY A 55 -4.14 9.16 19.16
C GLY A 55 -4.11 7.64 19.33
N ARG A 56 -5.22 6.93 19.05
CA ARG A 56 -5.26 5.47 19.19
C ARG A 56 -4.74 4.77 17.94
N ALA A 57 -4.06 3.65 18.13
CA ALA A 57 -3.74 2.73 17.05
C ALA A 57 -5.01 1.97 16.67
N THR A 58 -5.45 2.12 15.43
CA THR A 58 -6.64 1.47 14.89
C THR A 58 -6.33 0.88 13.51
N SER A 59 -7.25 0.08 13.00
CA SER A 59 -7.11 -0.52 11.67
C SER A 59 -8.44 -0.53 10.94
N SER A 60 -8.42 -0.22 9.64
CA SER A 60 -9.63 -0.24 8.81
C SER A 60 -9.28 -0.50 7.35
N TRP A 61 -10.28 -0.95 6.60
CA TRP A 61 -10.22 -1.02 5.14
C TRP A 61 -10.54 0.34 4.53
N PHE A 62 -9.75 0.72 3.53
CA PHE A 62 -9.91 1.94 2.73
C PHE A 62 -9.83 1.61 1.25
N ASP A 63 -10.60 2.35 0.46
CA ASP A 63 -10.55 2.32 -1.00
C ASP A 63 -9.25 2.96 -1.52
N GLU A 64 -8.74 2.48 -2.66
CA GLU A 64 -7.50 2.97 -3.30
C GLU A 64 -7.48 4.49 -3.49
N SER A 65 -8.62 5.07 -3.83
CA SER A 65 -8.83 6.49 -4.10
C SER A 65 -8.74 7.38 -2.85
N LEU A 66 -8.89 6.80 -1.66
CA LEU A 66 -8.79 7.51 -0.37
C LEU A 66 -7.36 7.55 0.17
N LEU A 67 -6.42 6.88 -0.48
CA LEU A 67 -5.04 6.74 -0.01
C LEU A 67 -4.05 7.47 -0.91
N VAL A 68 -3.02 8.01 -0.28
CA VAL A 68 -1.86 8.64 -0.93
C VAL A 68 -0.60 7.97 -0.40
N ALA A 69 0.35 7.65 -1.28
CA ALA A 69 1.64 7.14 -0.85
C ALA A 69 2.30 8.20 0.03
N ALA A 70 2.79 7.79 1.20
CA ALA A 70 3.62 8.70 1.98
C ALA A 70 5.01 8.72 1.36
N GLU A 71 5.49 9.92 1.08
CA GLU A 71 6.79 10.17 0.47
C GLU A 71 7.71 10.81 1.52
N ASP A 72 9.00 10.50 1.44
CA ASP A 72 10.02 11.16 2.26
C ASP A 72 10.36 12.52 1.64
N ASP A 73 10.34 13.59 2.45
CA ASP A 73 10.65 14.95 1.99
C ASP A 73 12.07 15.05 1.43
N CYS A 74 12.99 14.17 1.87
CA CYS A 74 14.35 14.13 1.33
C CYS A 74 14.46 13.38 -0.01
N HIS A 75 13.44 12.59 -0.40
CA HIS A 75 13.41 11.76 -1.61
C HIS A 75 12.01 11.76 -2.27
N PRO A 76 11.59 12.88 -2.90
CA PRO A 76 10.29 12.97 -3.56
C PRO A 76 10.15 11.90 -4.64
N GLY A 77 9.01 11.20 -4.66
CA GLY A 77 8.75 10.07 -5.57
C GLY A 77 9.09 8.69 -5.02
N CYS A 78 9.80 8.60 -3.88
CA CYS A 78 10.10 7.33 -3.23
C CYS A 78 9.10 7.05 -2.10
N PRO A 79 8.24 6.03 -2.22
CA PRO A 79 7.33 5.67 -1.14
C PRO A 79 8.09 5.17 0.08
N ILE A 80 7.69 5.63 1.26
CA ILE A 80 8.22 5.16 2.52
C ILE A 80 7.63 3.78 2.80
N TYR A 81 8.47 2.83 3.21
CA TYR A 81 8.04 1.55 3.76
C TYR A 81 8.29 1.55 5.26
N SER A 82 7.43 0.87 6.02
CA SER A 82 7.71 0.66 7.42
C SER A 82 9.02 -0.13 7.55
N CYS A 83 9.92 0.37 8.40
CA CYS A 83 11.14 -0.33 8.72
C CYS A 83 10.78 -1.65 9.41
N ALA A 84 10.66 -2.73 8.66
CA ALA A 84 11.08 -4.02 9.17
C ALA A 84 12.59 -3.85 9.41
N GLU A 85 13.05 -4.08 10.63
CA GLU A 85 14.48 -4.12 10.91
C GLU A 85 15.16 -4.95 9.82
N MET A 86 16.10 -4.36 9.09
CA MET A 86 16.88 -5.13 8.11
C MET A 86 17.44 -6.33 8.87
N PRO A 87 17.24 -7.57 8.37
CA PRO A 87 17.88 -8.71 9.00
C PRO A 87 19.39 -8.45 9.03
N GLU A 88 19.99 -8.70 10.19
CA GLU A 88 21.41 -8.44 10.45
C GLU A 88 22.25 -9.12 9.34
N GLY A 89 22.81 -8.33 8.41
CA GLY A 89 23.61 -8.80 7.28
C GLY A 89 23.08 -8.50 5.87
N ALA A 90 21.95 -7.81 5.69
CA ALA A 90 21.54 -7.35 4.36
C ALA A 90 22.49 -6.26 3.83
N THR A 91 23.20 -6.56 2.73
CA THR A 91 24.02 -5.59 2.00
C THR A 91 23.19 -5.03 0.85
N VAL A 92 23.09 -3.70 0.76
CA VAL A 92 22.58 -3.03 -0.44
C VAL A 92 23.76 -2.95 -1.41
N GLU A 93 23.63 -3.56 -2.58
CA GLU A 93 24.57 -3.36 -3.67
C GLU A 93 24.10 -2.11 -4.44
N ASP A 94 24.88 -1.04 -4.38
CA ASP A 94 24.67 0.16 -5.19
C ASP A 94 25.08 -0.15 -6.64
N GLU A 95 24.17 0.03 -7.62
CA GLU A 95 24.42 -0.04 -9.06
C GLU A 95 24.87 1.32 -9.65
#